data_AF-D0Z111-F1
#
_entry.id   AF-D0Z111-F1
#
_cell.length_a   1.000
_cell.length_b   1.000
_cell.length_c   1.000
_cell.angle_alpha   90.00
_cell.angle_beta   90.00
_cell.angle_gamma   90.00
#
_symmetry.space_group_name_H-M   'P 1'
#
loop_
_entity.id
_entity.type
_entity.pdbx_description
1 polymer ?
#
loop_
_entity_poly.entity_id
_entity_poly.type
_entity_poly.pdbx_seq_one_letter_code
_entity_poly.pdbx_strand_id
1 'polypeptide(L)'
;MAKTLGIARQTYLDLESGKTEPRISTLVEIAQLTGRPLTWFVFDDEEKVMGDEHSEIQELLNLFGQVPSQVRSQLIKHNKEFISCWLDYITALKRR
;
A
#
# COMPACT_ATOMS: atom_id res chain seq x y z
N MET A 1 -25.47 4.22 0.53
CA MET A 1 -24.48 4.02 -0.55
C MET A 1 -25.10 3.97 -1.94
N ALA A 2 -26.03 3.04 -2.25
CA ALA A 2 -26.69 2.98 -3.57
C ALA A 2 -27.26 4.31 -4.08
N LYS A 3 -28.00 5.05 -3.22
CA LYS A 3 -28.55 6.38 -3.55
C LYS A 3 -27.47 7.43 -3.81
N THR A 4 -26.33 7.34 -3.13
CA THR A 4 -25.19 8.26 -3.27
C THR A 4 -24.42 8.00 -4.58
N LEU A 5 -24.38 6.75 -5.02
CA LEU A 5 -23.77 6.31 -6.28
C LEU A 5 -24.73 6.41 -7.47
N GLY A 6 -25.98 6.82 -7.26
CA GLY A 6 -26.99 6.89 -8.32
C GLY A 6 -27.38 5.54 -8.93
N ILE A 7 -27.11 4.42 -8.24
CA ILE A 7 -27.40 3.06 -8.72
C ILE A 7 -28.61 2.45 -8.02
N ALA A 8 -29.24 1.47 -8.68
CA ALA A 8 -30.35 0.72 -8.08
C ALA A 8 -29.87 -0.05 -6.83
N ARG A 9 -30.73 -0.11 -5.80
CA ARG A 9 -30.41 -0.77 -4.52
C ARG A 9 -30.00 -2.23 -4.72
N GLN A 10 -30.69 -2.95 -5.60
CA GLN A 10 -30.38 -4.35 -5.87
C GLN A 10 -29.01 -4.50 -6.53
N THR A 11 -28.66 -3.62 -7.48
CA THR A 11 -27.34 -3.61 -8.11
C THR A 11 -26.25 -3.40 -7.06
N TYR A 12 -26.43 -2.47 -6.13
CA TYR A 12 -25.47 -2.27 -5.05
C TYR A 12 -25.29 -3.53 -4.17
N LEU A 13 -26.38 -4.24 -3.83
CA LEU A 13 -26.30 -5.50 -3.08
C LEU A 13 -25.61 -6.61 -3.88
N ASP A 14 -25.85 -6.67 -5.19
CA ASP A 14 -25.18 -7.63 -6.08
C ASP A 14 -23.68 -7.32 -6.18
N LEU A 15 -23.26 -6.04 -6.07
CA LEU A 15 -21.86 -5.65 -5.97
C LEU A 15 -21.24 -6.06 -4.63
N GLU A 16 -21.90 -5.78 -3.50
CA GLU A 16 -21.39 -6.12 -2.16
C GLU A 16 -21.28 -7.64 -1.93
N SER A 17 -22.20 -8.41 -2.51
CA SER A 17 -22.19 -9.87 -2.43
C SER A 17 -21.22 -10.54 -3.41
N GLY A 18 -20.53 -9.75 -4.25
CA GLY A 18 -19.63 -10.27 -5.29
C GLY A 18 -20.34 -10.98 -6.44
N LYS A 19 -21.68 -10.94 -6.48
CA LYS A 19 -22.49 -11.52 -7.57
C LYS A 19 -22.30 -10.78 -8.89
N THR A 20 -21.91 -9.51 -8.84
CA THR A 20 -21.60 -8.69 -10.02
C THR A 20 -20.28 -7.95 -9.78
N GLU A 21 -19.35 -8.04 -10.73
CA GLU A 21 -18.12 -7.27 -10.67
C GLU A 21 -18.40 -5.78 -10.93
N PRO A 22 -17.92 -4.88 -10.05
CA PRO A 22 -18.08 -3.45 -10.25
C PRO A 22 -17.18 -2.96 -11.39
N ARG A 23 -17.70 -1.99 -12.18
CA ARG A 23 -16.86 -1.26 -13.14
C ARG A 23 -15.83 -0.42 -12.40
N ILE A 24 -14.66 -0.23 -13.00
CA ILE A 24 -13.58 0.61 -12.46
C ILE A 24 -14.09 2.02 -12.10
N SER A 25 -14.94 2.62 -12.95
CA SER A 25 -15.54 3.93 -12.68
C SER A 25 -16.35 3.97 -11.37
N THR A 26 -17.10 2.91 -11.09
CA THR A 26 -17.89 2.76 -9.86
C THR A 26 -17.00 2.58 -8.64
N LEU A 27 -15.91 1.81 -8.77
CA LEU A 27 -14.91 1.68 -7.69
C LEU A 27 -14.21 3.00 -7.37
N VAL A 28 -13.90 3.81 -8.40
CA VAL A 28 -13.30 5.15 -8.19
C VAL A 28 -14.25 6.08 -7.45
N GLU A 29 -15.54 6.09 -7.80
CA GLU A 29 -16.55 6.88 -7.07
C GLU A 29 -16.69 6.41 -5.62
N ILE A 30 -16.71 5.09 -5.38
CA ILE A 30 -16.74 4.53 -4.03
C ILE A 30 -15.49 4.93 -3.23
N ALA A 31 -14.30 4.85 -3.84
CA ALA A 31 -13.04 5.27 -3.23
C ALA A 31 -13.07 6.74 -2.80
N GLN A 32 -13.54 7.62 -3.68
CA GLN A 32 -13.69 9.06 -3.37
C GLN A 32 -14.71 9.30 -2.25
N LEU A 33 -15.85 8.63 -2.27
CA LEU A 33 -16.90 8.79 -1.25
C LEU A 33 -16.50 8.25 0.13
N THR A 34 -15.68 7.19 0.15
CA THR A 34 -15.24 6.55 1.40
C THR A 34 -13.91 7.09 1.91
N GLY A 35 -13.21 7.90 1.11
CA GLY A 35 -11.87 8.40 1.42
C GLY A 35 -10.79 7.33 1.43
N ARG A 36 -11.08 6.13 0.89
CA ARG A 36 -10.12 5.02 0.83
C ARG A 36 -9.45 4.98 -0.53
N PRO A 37 -8.16 4.64 -0.60
CA PRO A 37 -7.48 4.49 -1.88
C PRO A 37 -8.12 3.35 -2.70
N LEU A 38 -8.18 3.50 -4.03
CA LEU A 38 -8.77 2.50 -4.93
C LEU A 38 -8.16 1.10 -4.73
N THR A 39 -6.87 1.06 -4.43
CA THR A 39 -6.10 -0.16 -4.12
C THR A 39 -6.72 -0.98 -3.00
N TRP A 40 -7.36 -0.34 -2.02
CA TRP A 40 -8.05 -1.01 -0.92
C TRP A 40 -9.23 -1.89 -1.39
N PHE A 41 -9.85 -1.56 -2.52
CA PHE A 41 -10.99 -2.30 -3.07
C PHE A 41 -10.61 -3.34 -4.11
N VAL A 42 -9.39 -3.26 -4.66
CA VAL A 42 -8.94 -4.12 -5.77
C VAL A 42 -8.03 -5.24 -5.27
N PHE A 43 -7.22 -4.97 -4.24
CA PHE A 43 -6.27 -5.95 -3.73
C PHE A 43 -6.88 -6.81 -2.62
N ASP A 44 -6.53 -8.09 -2.63
CA ASP A 44 -7.03 -9.08 -1.68
C ASP A 44 -6.42 -8.85 -0.29
N ASP A 45 -7.03 -9.43 0.75
CA ASP A 45 -6.61 -9.15 2.14
C ASP A 45 -5.13 -9.49 2.43
N GLU A 46 -4.51 -10.40 1.66
CA GLU A 46 -3.07 -10.69 1.74
C GLU A 46 -2.18 -9.53 1.24
N GLU A 47 -2.63 -8.78 0.24
CA GLU A 47 -1.94 -7.59 -0.27
C GLU A 47 -2.33 -6.31 0.50
N LYS A 48 -3.40 -6.34 1.29
CA LYS A 48 -3.71 -5.25 2.24
C LYS A 48 -2.69 -5.18 3.39
N VAL A 49 -2.11 -6.32 3.78
CA VAL A 49 -0.99 -6.37 4.74
C VAL A 49 0.30 -5.81 4.11
N MET A 50 0.52 -6.08 2.82
CA MET A 50 1.60 -5.45 2.05
C MET A 50 1.45 -3.93 1.93
N GLY A 51 0.24 -3.39 2.14
CA GLY A 51 0.00 -1.96 2.22
C GLY A 51 0.78 -1.28 3.35
N ASP A 52 1.10 -1.98 4.44
CA ASP A 52 1.83 -1.43 5.59
C ASP A 52 3.36 -1.49 5.37
N GLU A 53 3.89 -2.63 4.91
CA GLU A 53 5.32 -2.76 4.57
C GLU A 53 5.72 -1.89 3.37
N HIS A 54 4.86 -1.81 2.35
CA HIS A 54 5.07 -0.85 1.25
C HIS A 54 4.85 0.59 1.70
N SER A 55 4.03 0.85 2.72
CA SER A 55 3.86 2.20 3.30
C SER A 55 5.14 2.67 3.97
N GLU A 56 5.78 1.86 4.82
CA GLU A 56 7.04 2.23 5.49
C GLU A 56 8.18 2.49 4.50
N ILE A 57 8.33 1.63 3.48
CA ILE A 57 9.34 1.83 2.42
C ILE A 57 9.01 3.09 1.61
N GLN A 58 7.75 3.33 1.29
CA GLN A 58 7.33 4.51 0.54
C GLN A 58 7.52 5.80 1.35
N GLU A 59 7.27 5.77 2.65
CA GLU A 59 7.55 6.87 3.57
C GLU A 59 9.05 7.16 3.62
N LEU A 60 9.88 6.13 3.75
CA LEU A 60 11.34 6.26 3.73
C LEU A 60 11.85 6.86 2.41
N LEU A 61 11.30 6.42 1.27
CA LEU A 61 11.61 6.98 -0.05
C LEU A 61 11.18 8.45 -0.16
N ASN A 62 10.02 8.81 0.37
CA ASN A 62 9.55 10.21 0.43
C ASN A 62 10.46 11.08 1.30
N LEU A 63 10.92 10.57 2.45
CA LEU A 63 11.89 11.26 3.31
C LEU A 63 13.22 11.48 2.59
N PHE A 64 13.75 10.45 1.93
CA PHE A 64 14.95 10.61 1.10
C PHE A 64 14.72 11.62 -0.05
N GLY A 65 13.54 11.65 -0.66
CA GLY A 65 13.20 12.62 -1.70
C GLY A 65 13.42 14.07 -1.27
N GLN A 66 13.16 14.39 0.00
CA GLN A 66 13.28 15.74 0.58
C GLN A 66 14.72 16.15 0.93
N VAL A 67 15.65 15.20 0.98
CA VAL A 67 17.04 15.47 1.35
C VAL A 67 17.86 15.92 0.13
N PRO A 68 18.74 16.93 0.26
CA PRO A 68 19.67 17.32 -0.79
C PRO A 68 20.50 16.14 -1.31
N SER A 69 20.75 16.10 -2.63
CA SER A 69 21.37 14.96 -3.31
C SER A 69 22.68 14.49 -2.67
N GLN A 70 23.54 15.43 -2.28
CA GLN A 70 24.84 15.12 -1.68
C GLN A 70 24.73 14.43 -0.31
N VAL A 71 23.78 14.86 0.53
CA VAL A 71 23.54 14.27 1.86
C VAL A 71 22.76 12.96 1.73
N ARG A 72 21.80 12.90 0.80
CA ARG A 72 21.01 11.70 0.51
C ARG A 72 21.90 10.52 0.15
N SER A 73 22.89 10.71 -0.72
CA SER A 73 23.81 9.63 -1.11
C SER A 73 24.63 9.10 0.08
N GLN A 74 25.05 9.98 1.00
CA GLN A 74 25.77 9.56 2.21
C GLN A 74 24.87 8.77 3.17
N LEU A 75 23.63 9.23 3.39
CA LEU A 75 22.67 8.54 4.25
C LEU A 75 22.28 7.16 3.70
N ILE A 76 22.03 7.05 2.39
CA ILE A 76 21.74 5.77 1.75
C ILE A 76 22.91 4.80 1.92
N LYS A 77 24.15 5.28 1.76
CA LYS A 77 25.34 4.46 1.96
C LYS A 77 25.42 3.94 3.40
N HIS A 78 25.25 4.82 4.38
CA HIS A 78 25.28 4.44 5.79
C HIS A 78 24.20 3.40 6.15
N ASN A 79 22.97 3.63 5.68
CA ASN A 79 21.87 2.69 5.91
C ASN A 79 22.13 1.32 5.29
N LYS A 80 22.72 1.28 4.09
CA LYS A 80 23.13 0.00 3.46
C LYS A 80 24.15 -0.76 4.31
N GLU A 81 25.17 -0.07 4.79
CA GLU A 81 26.20 -0.69 5.64
C GLU A 81 25.60 -1.21 6.95
N PHE A 82 24.73 -0.43 7.60
CA PHE A 82 24.05 -0.83 8.82
C PHE A 82 23.16 -2.06 8.61
N ILE A 83 22.33 -2.07 7.57
CA ILE A 83 21.46 -3.21 7.25
C ILE A 83 22.30 -4.46 6.92
N SER A 84 23.40 -4.31 6.17
CA SER A 84 24.30 -5.42 5.86
C SER A 84 24.85 -6.07 7.13
N CYS A 85 25.31 -5.28 8.10
CA CYS A 85 25.80 -5.79 9.37
C CYS A 85 24.73 -6.60 10.14
N TRP A 86 23.48 -6.14 10.13
CA TRP A 86 22.38 -6.87 10.76
C TRP A 86 22.05 -8.19 10.05
N LEU A 87 22.07 -8.18 8.71
CA LEU A 87 21.86 -9.39 7.92
C LEU A 87 22.95 -10.43 8.18
N ASP A 88 24.21 -10.00 8.26
CA ASP A 88 25.35 -10.85 8.59
C ASP A 88 25.21 -11.43 10.00
N TYR A 89 24.79 -10.61 10.98
CA TYR A 89 24.54 -11.05 12.35
C TYR A 89 23.42 -12.10 12.44
N ILE A 90 22.28 -11.85 11.79
CA ILE A 90 21.16 -12.80 11.75
C ILE A 90 21.57 -14.11 11.08
N THR A 91 22.35 -14.02 10.00
CA THR A 91 22.87 -15.19 9.30
C THR A 91 23.83 -16.00 10.18
N ALA A 92 24.66 -15.33 10.97
CA ALA A 92 25.56 -15.98 11.93
C ALA A 92 24.80 -16.66 13.07
N LEU A 93 23.70 -16.07 13.56
CA LEU A 93 22.83 -16.68 14.57
C LEU A 93 22.16 -17.96 14.06
N LYS A 94 21.69 -17.99 12.81
CA LYS A 94 21.03 -19.17 12.21
C LYS A 94 21.96 -20.36 11.95
N ARG A 95 23.28 -20.15 12.00
CA ARG A 95 24.30 -21.20 11.78
C ARG A 95 24.76 -21.89 13.08
N ARG A 96 24.28 -21.43 14.23
CA ARG A 96 24.52 -22.04 15.56
C ARG A 96 23.33 -22.90 15.95
#